data_AF-A0A8H5MZW2-F1
#
_entry.id   AF-A0A8H5MZW2-F1
#
_cell.length_a   1.000
_cell.length_b   1.000
_cell.length_c   1.000
_cell.angle_alpha   90.00
_cell.angle_beta   90.00
_cell.angle_gamma   90.00
#
_symmetry.space_group_name_H-M   'P 1'
#
loop_
_entity.id
_entity.type
_entity.pdbx_description
1 polymer ?
#
loop_
_entity_poly.entity_id
_entity_poly.type
_entity_poly.pdbx_seq_one_letter_code
_entity_poly.pdbx_strand_id
1 'polypeptide(L)'
;MLDAGHDVEIYKRSQFKNEVGAAIMAPPNFARILAHYKVDEKRSQATAKENFIFYHDSSDLNKSITMPITHCAAKYKAPFDFFYRVDLNHELRKLATEPTPTRSRVARIRLVTAVSSVEIDGTVTLDDKTTVKNDLIVAADNIRASFLQTVVGHKIEAEHKVSMLRFLVPTQELEKDAETLALFKEGYSSARIVYHGDKSAVFYGCREIGTLQNVALSSVLRAGGATVSDCEDIQGERWKKIVANGTWNPLCALSRCRDLQLLAASPLTLQVVNDIMREICAVAAAFGHAKYANEEAIAFQLSRPRARDYPGVEPSMMDAGREMEVEAIRGGIVKA
;
A
#
# COMPACT_ATOMS: atom_id res chain seq x y z
N MET A 1 -18.33 9.58 -18.76
CA MET A 1 -19.67 9.65 -18.13
C MET A 1 -20.14 11.08 -17.95
N LEU A 2 -19.47 11.88 -17.10
CA LEU A 2 -19.92 13.25 -16.82
C LEU A 2 -19.94 14.16 -18.06
N ASP A 3 -18.92 14.11 -18.92
CA ASP A 3 -18.87 14.92 -20.15
C ASP A 3 -19.95 14.51 -21.19
N ALA A 4 -20.50 13.30 -21.07
CA ALA A 4 -21.61 12.82 -21.88
C ALA A 4 -22.99 13.16 -21.27
N GLY A 5 -23.02 13.91 -20.15
CA GLY A 5 -24.26 14.40 -19.54
C GLY A 5 -24.89 13.47 -18.50
N HIS A 6 -24.25 12.36 -18.14
CA HIS A 6 -24.79 11.41 -17.15
C HIS A 6 -24.60 11.90 -15.71
N ASP A 7 -25.54 11.53 -14.84
CA ASP A 7 -25.40 11.66 -13.39
C ASP A 7 -24.60 10.48 -12.85
N VAL A 8 -23.53 10.78 -12.10
CA VAL A 8 -22.57 9.76 -11.66
C VAL A 8 -22.52 9.74 -10.13
N GLU A 9 -22.69 8.54 -9.58
CA GLU A 9 -22.50 8.25 -8.17
C GLU A 9 -21.41 7.19 -8.00
N ILE A 10 -20.46 7.44 -7.09
CA ILE A 10 -19.30 6.59 -6.85
C ILE A 10 -19.35 6.11 -5.41
N TYR A 11 -19.46 4.80 -5.22
CA TYR A 11 -19.47 4.18 -3.90
C TYR A 11 -18.07 3.69 -3.52
N LYS A 12 -17.61 4.06 -2.33
CA LYS A 12 -16.29 3.68 -1.83
C LYS A 12 -16.37 3.25 -0.37
N ARG A 13 -15.97 2.00 -0.11
CA ARG A 13 -15.93 1.41 1.24
C ARG A 13 -15.02 2.16 2.23
N SER A 14 -13.87 2.67 1.76
CA SER A 14 -12.88 3.31 2.64
C SER A 14 -13.08 4.82 2.73
N GLN A 15 -12.63 5.41 3.84
CA GLN A 15 -12.41 6.86 3.90
C GLN A 15 -11.17 7.21 3.05
N PHE A 16 -11.21 8.28 2.26
CA PHE A 16 -10.03 8.80 1.56
C PHE A 16 -9.07 9.54 2.52
N LYS A 17 -8.81 8.98 3.70
CA LYS A 17 -8.10 9.72 4.74
C LYS A 17 -6.62 9.87 4.46
N ASN A 18 -5.97 8.90 3.82
CA ASN A 18 -4.62 9.02 3.26
C ASN A 18 -4.42 7.86 2.28
N GLU A 19 -4.38 8.11 0.97
CA GLU A 19 -4.00 7.08 0.03
C GLU A 19 -2.51 6.78 0.24
N VAL A 20 -2.17 5.61 0.78
CA VAL A 20 -0.78 5.13 0.78
C VAL A 20 -0.61 4.38 -0.53
N GLY A 21 -0.08 5.08 -1.53
CA GLY A 21 0.04 4.56 -2.88
C GLY A 21 1.49 4.48 -3.33
N ALA A 22 1.94 3.34 -3.81
CA ALA A 22 3.21 3.29 -4.53
C ALA A 22 3.07 3.97 -5.90
N ALA A 23 4.18 4.27 -6.57
CA ALA A 23 4.14 4.99 -7.84
C ALA A 23 3.48 4.20 -8.99
N ILE A 24 2.98 4.90 -9.99
CA ILE A 24 2.36 4.34 -11.19
C ILE A 24 3.16 4.78 -12.41
N MET A 25 3.33 3.87 -13.35
CA MET A 25 3.86 4.18 -14.68
C MET A 25 2.70 4.41 -15.66
N ALA A 26 2.81 5.44 -16.48
CA ALA A 26 1.87 5.78 -17.54
C ALA A 26 2.58 5.78 -18.89
N PRO A 27 2.57 4.64 -19.60
CA PRO A 27 3.01 4.59 -20.98
C PRO A 27 2.10 5.47 -21.88
N PRO A 28 2.50 5.76 -23.13
CA PRO A 28 1.81 6.73 -23.99
C PRO A 28 0.32 6.47 -24.21
N ASN A 29 -0.12 5.22 -24.20
CA ASN A 29 -1.54 4.87 -24.29
C ASN A 29 -2.34 5.37 -23.08
N PHE A 30 -1.77 5.32 -21.87
CA PHE A 30 -2.41 5.85 -20.67
C PHE A 30 -2.26 7.37 -20.60
N ALA A 31 -1.08 7.90 -20.88
CA ALA A 31 -0.82 9.35 -20.85
C ALA A 31 -1.75 10.14 -21.80
N ARG A 32 -2.08 9.60 -22.99
CA ARG A 32 -3.09 10.22 -23.89
C ARG A 32 -4.47 10.34 -23.27
N ILE A 33 -4.89 9.36 -22.45
CA ILE A 33 -6.19 9.38 -21.78
C ILE A 33 -6.18 10.48 -20.71
N LEU A 34 -5.10 10.59 -19.94
CA LEU A 34 -4.95 11.66 -18.95
C LEU A 34 -4.97 13.05 -19.61
N ALA A 35 -4.29 13.21 -20.74
CA ALA A 35 -4.30 14.45 -21.52
C ALA A 35 -5.69 14.78 -22.08
N HIS A 36 -6.44 13.79 -22.58
CA HIS A 36 -7.82 13.99 -23.05
C HIS A 36 -8.73 14.55 -21.95
N TYR A 37 -8.60 14.03 -20.73
CA TYR A 37 -9.33 14.51 -19.56
C TYR A 37 -8.71 15.76 -18.90
N LYS A 38 -7.65 16.33 -19.51
CA LYS A 38 -6.98 17.55 -19.05
C LYS A 38 -6.48 17.45 -17.61
N VAL A 39 -5.93 16.29 -17.24
CA VAL A 39 -5.21 16.11 -15.97
C VAL A 39 -4.06 17.10 -15.93
N ASP A 40 -4.02 17.91 -14.88
CA ASP A 40 -3.02 18.96 -14.74
C ASP A 40 -1.67 18.35 -14.35
N GLU A 41 -0.68 18.55 -15.21
CA GLU A 41 0.68 18.01 -15.04
C GLU A 41 1.36 18.52 -13.77
N LYS A 42 1.12 19.79 -13.38
CA LYS A 42 1.72 20.38 -12.18
C LYS A 42 1.10 19.81 -10.91
N ARG A 43 -0.23 19.68 -10.85
CA ARG A 43 -0.92 19.12 -9.68
C ARG A 43 -0.68 17.62 -9.54
N SER A 44 -0.62 16.89 -10.64
CA SER A 44 -0.28 15.47 -10.65
C SER A 44 1.21 15.19 -10.45
N GLN A 45 2.06 16.23 -10.50
CA GLN A 45 3.51 16.18 -10.32
C GLN A 45 4.18 15.11 -11.21
N ALA A 46 3.64 14.96 -12.42
CA ALA A 46 4.11 13.97 -13.40
C ALA A 46 5.60 14.17 -13.69
N THR A 47 6.34 13.08 -13.84
CA THR A 47 7.73 13.14 -14.31
C THR A 47 7.87 12.41 -15.62
N ALA A 48 8.15 13.15 -16.69
CA ALA A 48 8.50 12.59 -17.99
C ALA A 48 9.84 11.85 -17.90
N LYS A 49 9.93 10.70 -18.58
CA LYS A 49 11.11 9.84 -18.52
C LYS A 49 11.78 9.67 -19.85
N GLU A 50 13.08 9.49 -19.76
CA GLU A 50 13.97 9.48 -20.91
C GLU A 50 14.45 8.07 -21.22
N ASN A 51 14.63 7.23 -20.20
CA ASN A 51 15.27 5.92 -20.37
C ASN A 51 14.68 4.84 -19.45
N PHE A 52 14.66 3.60 -19.94
CA PHE A 52 14.78 2.42 -19.09
C PHE A 52 16.24 1.97 -19.07
N ILE A 53 16.75 1.60 -17.90
CA ILE A 53 18.12 1.11 -17.73
C ILE A 53 18.03 -0.26 -17.08
N PHE A 54 18.58 -1.28 -17.76
CA PHE A 54 18.55 -2.66 -17.31
C PHE A 54 19.94 -3.11 -16.88
N TYR A 55 20.05 -3.60 -15.65
CA TYR A 55 21.27 -4.21 -15.11
C TYR A 55 21.03 -5.71 -15.00
N HIS A 56 21.64 -6.48 -15.90
CA HIS A 56 21.51 -7.94 -15.91
C HIS A 56 22.49 -8.64 -14.96
N ASP A 57 23.56 -7.95 -14.58
CA ASP A 57 24.54 -8.40 -13.60
C ASP A 57 24.49 -7.46 -12.39
N SER A 58 23.89 -7.91 -11.29
CA SER A 58 23.79 -7.11 -10.07
C SER A 58 25.14 -6.93 -9.34
N SER A 59 26.18 -7.70 -9.71
CA SER A 59 27.51 -7.59 -9.11
C SER A 59 28.37 -6.51 -9.77
N ASP A 60 27.99 -6.05 -10.97
CA ASP A 60 28.69 -5.01 -11.72
C ASP A 60 27.70 -4.03 -12.35
N LEU A 61 27.32 -3.04 -11.56
CA LEU A 61 26.39 -1.97 -11.98
C LEU A 61 26.98 -1.02 -13.04
N ASN A 62 28.21 -1.23 -13.52
CA ASN A 62 28.72 -0.49 -14.68
C ASN A 62 28.29 -1.13 -16.01
N LYS A 63 27.74 -2.35 -15.97
CA LYS A 63 27.20 -3.05 -17.14
C LYS A 63 25.69 -2.90 -17.19
N SER A 64 25.22 -2.01 -18.04
CA SER A 64 23.81 -1.75 -18.24
C SER A 64 23.43 -1.67 -19.72
N ILE A 65 22.16 -1.96 -20.00
CA ILE A 65 21.53 -1.69 -21.29
C ILE A 65 20.57 -0.53 -21.11
N THR A 66 20.84 0.57 -21.80
CA THR A 66 19.98 1.75 -21.79
C THR A 66 19.06 1.73 -23.01
N MET A 67 17.76 1.81 -22.76
CA MET A 67 16.71 1.91 -23.78
C MET A 67 16.05 3.29 -23.70
N PRO A 68 16.38 4.22 -24.62
CA PRO A 68 15.75 5.52 -24.68
C PRO A 68 14.27 5.45 -25.09
N ILE A 69 13.43 6.17 -24.36
CA ILE A 69 11.98 6.27 -24.58
C ILE A 69 11.52 7.69 -24.96
N THR A 70 12.44 8.64 -25.11
CA THR A 70 12.16 10.02 -25.55
C THR A 70 11.43 10.10 -26.90
N HIS A 71 11.64 9.10 -27.78
CA HIS A 71 10.94 8.99 -29.06
C HIS A 71 9.42 8.77 -28.93
N CYS A 72 8.92 8.35 -27.76
CA CYS A 72 7.51 8.08 -27.53
C CYS A 72 6.63 9.32 -27.76
N ALA A 73 7.08 10.49 -27.31
CA ALA A 73 6.33 11.73 -27.48
C ALA A 73 6.10 12.06 -28.96
N ALA A 74 7.15 11.97 -29.79
CA ALA A 74 7.05 12.23 -31.21
C ALA A 74 6.19 11.20 -31.95
N LYS A 75 6.38 9.90 -31.63
CA LYS A 75 5.72 8.77 -32.31
C LYS A 75 4.26 8.58 -31.89
N TYR A 76 3.98 8.63 -30.60
CA TYR A 76 2.67 8.30 -30.03
C TYR A 76 1.86 9.53 -29.60
N LYS A 77 2.43 10.75 -29.76
CA LYS A 77 1.82 12.03 -29.36
C LYS A 77 1.52 12.12 -27.85
N ALA A 78 2.26 11.35 -27.05
CA ALA A 78 2.25 11.42 -25.59
C ALA A 78 3.56 10.87 -25.03
N PRO A 79 4.03 11.40 -23.89
CA PRO A 79 5.25 10.95 -23.23
C PRO A 79 5.04 9.61 -22.50
N PHE A 80 6.11 9.15 -21.87
CA PHE A 80 6.07 8.09 -20.87
C PHE A 80 6.30 8.73 -19.50
N ASP A 81 5.25 8.78 -18.68
CA ASP A 81 5.25 9.51 -17.41
C ASP A 81 5.20 8.56 -16.22
N PHE A 82 5.85 8.94 -15.12
CA PHE A 82 5.64 8.28 -13.82
C PHE A 82 4.96 9.24 -12.85
N PHE A 83 4.03 8.70 -12.06
CA PHE A 83 3.21 9.42 -11.10
C PHE A 83 3.38 8.84 -9.71
N TYR A 84 3.39 9.70 -8.70
CA TYR A 84 3.04 9.30 -7.35
C TYR A 84 1.52 9.14 -7.34
N ARG A 85 1.07 7.92 -7.02
CA ARG A 85 -0.33 7.53 -7.18
C ARG A 85 -1.30 8.47 -6.48
N VAL A 86 -0.90 9.02 -5.33
CA VAL A 86 -1.73 9.92 -4.52
C VAL A 86 -1.99 11.24 -5.25
N ASP A 87 -0.96 11.81 -5.89
CA ASP A 87 -1.11 13.07 -6.63
C ASP A 87 -2.02 12.89 -7.84
N LEU A 88 -1.83 11.81 -8.59
CA LEU A 88 -2.68 11.48 -9.73
C LEU A 88 -4.13 11.25 -9.30
N ASN A 89 -4.36 10.47 -8.25
CA ASN A 89 -5.73 10.21 -7.75
C ASN A 89 -6.39 11.47 -7.20
N HIS A 90 -5.63 12.33 -6.52
CA HIS A 90 -6.15 13.61 -6.06
C HIS A 90 -6.63 14.47 -7.23
N GLU A 91 -5.83 14.57 -8.31
CA GLU A 91 -6.23 15.32 -9.50
C GLU A 91 -7.42 14.70 -10.22
N LEU A 92 -7.44 13.37 -10.39
CA LEU A 92 -8.59 12.67 -10.99
C LEU A 92 -9.86 12.84 -10.18
N ARG A 93 -9.75 12.79 -8.84
CA ARG A 93 -10.88 13.07 -7.94
C ARG A 93 -11.37 14.48 -8.12
N LYS A 94 -10.47 15.46 -8.14
CA LYS A 94 -10.81 16.87 -8.37
C LYS A 94 -11.58 17.04 -9.67
N LEU A 95 -11.07 16.49 -10.77
CA LEU A 95 -11.77 16.51 -12.05
C LEU A 95 -13.15 15.86 -11.96
N ALA A 96 -13.31 14.76 -11.22
CA ALA A 96 -14.61 14.11 -11.07
C ALA A 96 -15.60 14.93 -10.22
N THR A 97 -15.14 15.58 -9.14
CA THR A 97 -16.01 16.18 -8.12
C THR A 97 -16.18 17.69 -8.22
N GLU A 98 -15.38 18.36 -9.05
CA GLU A 98 -15.46 19.81 -9.25
C GLU A 98 -15.92 20.15 -10.67
N PRO A 99 -16.62 21.28 -10.85
CA PRO A 99 -16.87 21.85 -12.17
C PRO A 99 -15.55 22.19 -12.86
N THR A 100 -15.55 22.10 -14.19
CA THR A 100 -14.46 22.56 -15.04
C THR A 100 -14.99 23.64 -16.00
N PRO A 101 -14.13 24.43 -16.67
CA PRO A 101 -14.58 25.42 -17.65
C PRO A 101 -15.47 24.85 -18.75
N THR A 102 -15.32 23.57 -19.07
CA THR A 102 -16.08 22.89 -20.14
C THR A 102 -17.17 21.95 -19.63
N ARG A 103 -17.34 21.79 -18.30
CA ARG A 103 -18.34 20.90 -17.71
C ARG A 103 -18.79 21.38 -16.33
N SER A 104 -20.10 21.59 -16.16
CA SER A 104 -20.71 21.94 -14.88
C SER A 104 -21.11 20.75 -13.99
N ARG A 105 -21.45 19.60 -14.58
CA ARG A 105 -21.86 18.39 -13.83
C ARG A 105 -20.69 17.80 -13.04
N VAL A 106 -20.95 17.24 -11.87
CA VAL A 106 -19.94 16.58 -11.01
C VAL A 106 -20.42 15.22 -10.53
N ALA A 107 -19.49 14.32 -10.24
CA ALA A 107 -19.77 13.04 -9.60
C ALA A 107 -20.00 13.23 -8.10
N ARG A 108 -20.97 12.49 -7.56
CA ARG A 108 -21.21 12.38 -6.12
C ARG A 108 -20.45 11.17 -5.58
N ILE A 109 -19.54 11.39 -4.64
CA ILE A 109 -18.79 10.29 -4.01
C ILE A 109 -19.40 9.99 -2.65
N ARG A 110 -19.82 8.74 -2.45
CA ARG A 110 -20.23 8.20 -1.15
C ARG A 110 -19.09 7.40 -0.54
N LEU A 111 -18.45 7.98 0.48
CA LEU A 111 -17.40 7.34 1.26
C LEU A 111 -17.99 6.53 2.41
N VAL A 112 -17.24 5.55 2.90
CA VAL A 112 -17.70 4.65 3.97
C VAL A 112 -18.99 3.95 3.59
N THR A 113 -19.11 3.64 2.30
CA THR A 113 -20.30 2.99 1.75
C THR A 113 -19.83 1.79 0.98
N ALA A 114 -19.89 0.62 1.61
CA ALA A 114 -19.61 -0.62 0.94
C ALA A 114 -20.83 -1.07 0.14
N VAL A 115 -20.61 -1.50 -1.10
CA VAL A 115 -21.61 -2.24 -1.87
C VAL A 115 -21.52 -3.70 -1.43
N SER A 116 -22.65 -4.28 -1.05
CA SER A 116 -22.74 -5.67 -0.60
C SER A 116 -23.14 -6.63 -1.73
N SER A 117 -23.96 -6.16 -2.68
CA SER A 117 -24.35 -6.91 -3.88
C SER A 117 -24.71 -5.98 -5.03
N VAL A 118 -24.61 -6.49 -6.25
CA VAL A 118 -25.09 -5.85 -7.46
C VAL A 118 -25.89 -6.88 -8.26
N GLU A 119 -26.97 -6.43 -8.87
CA GLU A 119 -27.83 -7.23 -9.74
C GLU A 119 -27.73 -6.73 -11.18
N ILE A 120 -27.91 -7.63 -12.15
CA ILE A 120 -27.82 -7.32 -13.59
C ILE A 120 -28.90 -6.31 -14.02
N ASP A 121 -30.00 -6.26 -13.28
CA ASP A 121 -31.09 -5.33 -13.54
C ASP A 121 -30.79 -3.87 -13.12
N GLY A 122 -29.58 -3.60 -12.60
CA GLY A 122 -29.16 -2.26 -12.17
C GLY A 122 -29.37 -1.96 -10.67
N THR A 123 -29.79 -2.96 -9.88
CA THR A 123 -29.96 -2.81 -8.43
C THR A 123 -28.61 -2.95 -7.71
N VAL A 124 -28.30 -1.99 -6.83
CA VAL A 124 -27.12 -1.98 -5.96
C VAL A 124 -27.57 -2.02 -4.51
N THR A 125 -27.13 -3.02 -3.73
CA THR A 125 -27.41 -3.10 -2.30
C THR A 125 -26.19 -2.65 -1.50
N LEU A 126 -26.38 -1.74 -0.55
CA LEU A 126 -25.33 -1.24 0.33
C LEU A 126 -25.17 -2.13 1.57
N ASP A 127 -24.19 -1.84 2.43
CA ASP A 127 -23.94 -2.60 3.66
C ASP A 127 -25.04 -2.42 4.72
N ASP A 128 -25.65 -1.24 4.77
CA ASP A 128 -26.83 -0.92 5.58
C ASP A 128 -28.15 -1.52 5.05
N LYS A 129 -28.08 -2.35 4.00
CA LYS A 129 -29.21 -2.99 3.29
C LYS A 129 -30.08 -2.04 2.48
N THR A 130 -29.75 -0.77 2.37
CA THR A 130 -30.43 0.12 1.44
C THR A 130 -30.13 -0.29 0.00
N THR A 131 -31.11 -0.09 -0.89
CA THR A 131 -31.01 -0.45 -2.30
C THR A 131 -31.15 0.80 -3.17
N VAL A 132 -30.32 0.90 -4.20
CA VAL A 132 -30.35 1.99 -5.19
C VAL A 132 -30.47 1.40 -6.58
N LYS A 133 -31.39 1.94 -7.39
CA LYS A 133 -31.58 1.56 -8.79
C LYS A 133 -30.79 2.49 -9.71
N ASN A 134 -30.01 1.92 -10.62
CA ASN A 134 -29.19 2.66 -11.58
C ASN A 134 -29.38 2.10 -12.99
N ASP A 135 -29.29 2.96 -14.01
CA ASP A 135 -29.38 2.54 -15.42
C ASP A 135 -28.14 1.77 -15.88
N LEU A 136 -26.98 2.06 -15.26
CA LEU A 136 -25.71 1.43 -15.56
C LEU A 136 -24.85 1.31 -14.30
N ILE A 137 -24.29 0.12 -14.09
CA ILE A 137 -23.33 -0.16 -13.02
C ILE A 137 -21.94 -0.36 -13.64
N VAL A 138 -20.96 0.39 -13.17
CA VAL A 138 -19.55 0.17 -13.50
C VAL A 138 -18.85 -0.42 -12.29
N ALA A 139 -18.56 -1.73 -12.34
CA ALA A 139 -17.80 -2.41 -11.29
C ALA A 139 -16.29 -2.13 -11.48
N ALA A 140 -15.74 -1.27 -10.60
CA ALA A 140 -14.32 -0.89 -10.58
C ALA A 140 -13.66 -1.23 -9.22
N ASP A 141 -13.92 -2.43 -8.70
CA ASP A 141 -13.59 -2.90 -7.34
C ASP A 141 -12.27 -3.70 -7.24
N ASN A 142 -11.39 -3.56 -8.24
CA ASN A 142 -10.02 -4.11 -8.32
C ASN A 142 -9.94 -5.64 -8.45
N ILE A 143 -8.73 -6.21 -8.34
CA ILE A 143 -8.42 -7.63 -8.58
C ILE A 143 -9.17 -8.62 -7.67
N ARG A 144 -9.70 -8.16 -6.53
CA ARG A 144 -10.54 -8.97 -5.63
C ARG A 144 -12.03 -8.78 -5.90
N ALA A 145 -12.37 -8.36 -7.13
CA ALA A 145 -13.70 -7.92 -7.48
C ALA A 145 -14.76 -8.93 -7.04
N SER A 146 -15.65 -8.48 -6.17
CA SER A 146 -16.73 -9.31 -5.61
C SER A 146 -17.88 -9.49 -6.58
N PHE A 147 -17.97 -8.62 -7.59
CA PHE A 147 -19.12 -8.53 -8.48
C PHE A 147 -18.90 -9.17 -9.86
N LEU A 148 -17.67 -9.52 -10.21
CA LEU A 148 -17.37 -10.19 -11.49
C LEU A 148 -18.17 -11.49 -11.63
N GLN A 149 -18.28 -12.26 -10.54
CA GLN A 149 -19.02 -13.53 -10.55
C GLN A 149 -20.49 -13.38 -10.93
N THR A 150 -21.12 -12.25 -10.59
CA THR A 150 -22.52 -11.97 -10.97
C THR A 150 -22.67 -11.87 -12.49
N VAL A 151 -21.64 -11.36 -13.18
CA VAL A 151 -21.64 -11.20 -14.63
C VAL A 151 -21.21 -12.50 -15.32
N VAL A 152 -20.16 -13.17 -14.83
CA VAL A 152 -19.59 -14.35 -15.49
C VAL A 152 -20.22 -15.68 -15.06
N GLY A 153 -21.08 -15.69 -14.04
CA GLY A 153 -21.79 -16.87 -13.54
C GLY A 153 -20.94 -17.85 -12.73
N HIS A 154 -19.67 -17.55 -12.45
CA HIS A 154 -18.77 -18.37 -11.65
C HIS A 154 -17.74 -17.53 -10.91
N LYS A 155 -17.16 -18.08 -9.83
CA LYS A 155 -16.13 -17.40 -9.06
C LYS A 155 -14.80 -17.37 -9.82
N ILE A 156 -14.20 -16.19 -9.93
CA ILE A 156 -12.84 -16.02 -10.47
C ILE A 156 -11.90 -15.83 -9.27
N GLU A 157 -10.99 -16.76 -9.06
CA GLU A 157 -9.97 -16.65 -8.02
C GLU A 157 -8.80 -15.79 -8.50
N ALA A 158 -8.34 -14.88 -7.65
CA ALA A 158 -7.20 -14.04 -7.95
C ALA A 158 -5.89 -14.82 -7.80
N GLU A 159 -5.20 -15.09 -8.90
CA GLU A 159 -3.86 -15.69 -8.88
C GLU A 159 -2.77 -14.65 -8.56
N HIS A 160 -1.88 -14.98 -7.63
CA HIS A 160 -0.72 -14.16 -7.29
C HIS A 160 0.55 -14.96 -7.59
N LYS A 161 1.33 -14.52 -8.57
CA LYS A 161 2.54 -15.23 -9.04
C LYS A 161 3.85 -14.64 -8.50
N VAL A 162 3.81 -13.40 -8.03
CA VAL A 162 4.99 -12.65 -7.56
C VAL A 162 4.60 -11.81 -6.34
N SER A 163 5.52 -11.72 -5.38
CA SER A 163 5.43 -10.78 -4.24
C SER A 163 6.41 -9.64 -4.43
N MET A 164 5.98 -8.42 -4.10
CA MET A 164 6.76 -7.20 -4.28
C MET A 164 6.68 -6.35 -3.01
N LEU A 165 7.83 -6.06 -2.39
CA LEU A 165 7.90 -5.00 -1.37
C LEU A 165 8.05 -3.66 -2.08
N ARG A 166 7.27 -2.66 -1.71
CA ARG A 166 7.33 -1.32 -2.29
C ARG A 166 7.36 -0.26 -1.21
N PHE A 167 8.21 0.74 -1.39
CA PHE A 167 8.29 1.92 -0.54
C PHE A 167 8.75 3.12 -1.35
N LEU A 168 8.61 4.30 -0.74
CA LEU A 168 9.01 5.56 -1.33
C LEU A 168 10.14 6.16 -0.50
N VAL A 169 11.15 6.69 -1.16
CA VAL A 169 12.32 7.29 -0.53
C VAL A 169 12.50 8.69 -1.10
N PRO A 170 12.61 9.75 -0.29
CA PRO A 170 13.04 11.05 -0.77
C PRO A 170 14.41 10.92 -1.44
N THR A 171 14.57 11.48 -2.63
CA THR A 171 15.81 11.34 -3.41
C THR A 171 17.03 11.87 -2.66
N GLN A 172 16.85 12.94 -1.88
CA GLN A 172 17.90 13.50 -1.03
C GLN A 172 18.43 12.52 0.02
N GLU A 173 17.65 11.52 0.45
CA GLU A 173 18.16 10.50 1.36
C GLU A 173 19.05 9.48 0.65
N LEU A 174 18.78 9.20 -0.62
CA LEU A 174 19.64 8.34 -1.46
C LEU A 174 20.93 9.06 -1.86
N GLU A 175 20.89 10.37 -2.04
CA GLU A 175 22.09 11.16 -2.37
C GLU A 175 23.14 11.15 -1.25
N LYS A 176 22.76 10.84 -0.01
CA LYS A 176 23.67 10.81 1.15
C LYS A 176 24.56 9.58 1.19
N ASP A 177 24.23 8.54 0.42
CA ASP A 177 24.96 7.28 0.40
C ASP A 177 25.61 7.05 -0.97
N ALA A 178 26.92 6.78 -0.97
CA ALA A 178 27.69 6.71 -2.21
C ALA A 178 27.27 5.56 -3.13
N GLU A 179 26.83 4.43 -2.57
CA GLU A 179 26.41 3.25 -3.34
C GLU A 179 25.08 3.51 -4.05
N THR A 180 24.11 4.09 -3.35
CA THR A 180 22.81 4.45 -3.94
C THR A 180 22.93 5.64 -4.89
N LEU A 181 23.76 6.64 -4.61
CA LEU A 181 24.04 7.73 -5.54
C LEU A 181 24.66 7.22 -6.85
N ALA A 182 25.50 6.20 -6.79
CA ALA A 182 26.11 5.60 -7.98
C ALA A 182 25.10 4.99 -8.96
N LEU A 183 23.89 4.64 -8.49
CA LEU A 183 22.80 4.23 -9.37
C LEU A 183 22.29 5.40 -10.21
N PHE A 184 22.37 6.64 -9.74
CA PHE A 184 21.74 7.81 -10.37
C PHE A 184 22.67 8.64 -11.27
N LYS A 185 23.78 8.06 -11.75
CA LYS A 185 24.76 8.76 -12.63
C LYS A 185 24.15 9.36 -13.90
N GLU A 186 23.11 8.72 -14.45
CA GLU A 186 22.37 9.18 -15.64
C GLU A 186 21.20 10.10 -15.28
N GLY A 187 21.13 10.57 -14.04
CA GLY A 187 20.06 11.42 -13.51
C GLY A 187 18.83 10.66 -13.01
N TYR A 188 17.81 11.43 -12.62
CA TYR A 188 16.60 10.93 -11.95
C TYR A 188 15.43 10.62 -12.92
N SER A 189 15.64 10.86 -14.21
CA SER A 189 14.63 10.73 -15.27
C SER A 189 14.62 9.37 -15.96
N SER A 190 15.05 8.31 -15.27
CA SER A 190 15.01 6.94 -15.77
C SER A 190 14.33 5.97 -14.80
N ALA A 191 13.83 4.86 -15.35
CA ALA A 191 13.50 3.66 -14.56
C ALA A 191 14.66 2.67 -14.66
N ARG A 192 15.11 2.18 -13.51
CA ARG A 192 16.19 1.23 -13.38
C ARG A 192 15.63 -0.11 -12.95
N ILE A 193 16.01 -1.16 -13.65
CA ILE A 193 15.65 -2.53 -13.31
C ILE A 193 16.94 -3.30 -13.14
N VAL A 194 17.17 -3.80 -11.92
CA VAL A 194 18.31 -4.63 -11.57
C VAL A 194 17.83 -6.06 -11.42
N TYR A 195 18.42 -6.99 -12.16
CA TYR A 195 18.12 -8.42 -12.08
C TYR A 195 19.17 -9.17 -11.26
N HIS A 196 18.74 -10.15 -10.49
CA HIS A 196 19.61 -11.09 -9.78
C HIS A 196 18.95 -12.46 -9.72
N GLY A 197 19.29 -13.35 -10.67
CA GLY A 197 18.63 -14.64 -10.82
C GLY A 197 17.14 -14.47 -11.13
N ASP A 198 16.29 -15.07 -10.29
CA ASP A 198 14.82 -14.97 -10.34
C ASP A 198 14.26 -13.70 -9.66
N LYS A 199 15.14 -12.79 -9.21
CA LYS A 199 14.80 -11.61 -8.43
C LYS A 199 15.03 -10.34 -9.22
N SER A 200 14.33 -9.27 -8.84
CA SER A 200 14.56 -7.94 -9.42
C SER A 200 14.29 -6.80 -8.44
N ALA A 201 14.99 -5.70 -8.64
CA ALA A 201 14.72 -4.42 -7.99
C ALA A 201 14.41 -3.36 -9.04
N VAL A 202 13.42 -2.52 -8.79
CA VAL A 202 12.98 -1.46 -9.69
C VAL A 202 13.00 -0.11 -8.97
N PHE A 203 13.70 0.86 -9.55
CA PHE A 203 13.87 2.21 -9.01
C PHE A 203 13.43 3.25 -10.03
N TYR A 204 12.59 4.20 -9.62
CA TYR A 204 12.25 5.33 -10.49
C TYR A 204 11.65 6.51 -9.73
N GLY A 205 11.98 7.72 -10.20
CA GLY A 205 11.42 8.96 -9.66
C GLY A 205 9.96 9.12 -10.06
N CYS A 206 9.08 9.44 -9.12
CA CYS A 206 7.64 9.50 -9.33
C CYS A 206 6.98 10.83 -8.95
N ARG A 207 7.74 11.81 -8.48
CA ARG A 207 7.25 13.16 -8.17
C ARG A 207 8.33 14.15 -8.58
N GLU A 208 7.96 15.30 -9.13
CA GLU A 208 8.82 16.44 -9.50
C GLU A 208 10.27 16.08 -9.87
N ILE A 209 10.61 15.91 -11.15
CA ILE A 209 11.98 15.52 -11.62
C ILE A 209 12.66 14.49 -10.68
N GLY A 210 11.88 13.54 -10.18
CA GLY A 210 12.35 12.53 -9.24
C GLY A 210 12.85 13.07 -7.90
N THR A 211 12.15 13.96 -7.21
CA THR A 211 12.37 14.28 -5.78
C THR A 211 11.93 13.16 -4.84
N LEU A 212 11.07 12.26 -5.32
CA LEU A 212 10.62 11.06 -4.62
C LEU A 212 10.87 9.83 -5.50
N GLN A 213 11.62 8.85 -4.99
CA GLN A 213 11.90 7.59 -5.67
C GLN A 213 10.95 6.49 -5.19
N ASN A 214 10.36 5.76 -6.14
CA ASN A 214 9.75 4.46 -5.88
C ASN A 214 10.84 3.39 -5.92
N VAL A 215 10.92 2.62 -4.84
CA VAL A 215 11.73 1.41 -4.76
C VAL A 215 10.79 0.23 -4.66
N ALA A 216 10.96 -0.73 -5.58
CA ALA A 216 10.24 -1.99 -5.56
C ALA A 216 11.22 -3.14 -5.57
N LEU A 217 11.15 -4.02 -4.58
CA LEU A 217 12.02 -5.18 -4.44
C LEU A 217 11.17 -6.45 -4.58
N SER A 218 11.45 -7.22 -5.62
CA SER A 218 10.95 -8.59 -5.75
C SER A 218 12.00 -9.54 -5.16
N SER A 219 11.70 -10.13 -3.99
CA SER A 219 12.51 -11.18 -3.34
C SER A 219 13.99 -10.86 -2.96
N VAL A 220 14.42 -9.58 -2.89
CA VAL A 220 15.85 -9.16 -2.68
C VAL A 220 16.26 -8.95 -1.20
N LEU A 221 15.35 -9.03 -0.23
CA LEU A 221 15.63 -8.55 1.14
C LEU A 221 16.82 -9.23 1.85
N ARG A 222 17.04 -10.54 1.63
CA ARG A 222 18.19 -11.26 2.23
C ARG A 222 19.55 -10.79 1.71
N ALA A 223 19.64 -10.40 0.44
CA ALA A 223 20.89 -9.94 -0.16
C ALA A 223 21.30 -8.55 0.36
N GLY A 224 20.33 -7.73 0.79
CA GLY A 224 20.55 -6.44 1.45
C GLY A 224 20.86 -6.54 2.95
N GLY A 225 21.24 -7.72 3.46
CA GLY A 225 21.58 -7.92 4.87
C GLY A 225 20.37 -7.99 5.82
N ALA A 226 19.14 -7.93 5.32
CA ALA A 226 17.96 -8.06 6.16
C ALA A 226 17.70 -9.52 6.54
N THR A 227 17.42 -9.75 7.82
CA THR A 227 16.94 -11.05 8.30
C THR A 227 15.52 -11.28 7.79
N VAL A 228 15.40 -12.03 6.71
CA VAL A 228 14.12 -12.45 6.14
C VAL A 228 13.97 -13.94 6.30
N SER A 229 12.74 -14.41 6.51
CA SER A 229 12.38 -15.82 6.44
C SER A 229 11.26 -15.96 5.42
N ASP A 230 11.32 -17.01 4.61
CA ASP A 230 10.24 -17.37 3.71
C ASP A 230 9.13 -18.00 4.56
N CYS A 231 7.88 -17.54 4.38
CA CYS A 231 6.74 -18.05 5.12
C CYS A 231 5.68 -18.61 4.16
N GLU A 232 5.28 -19.85 4.37
CA GLU A 232 4.22 -20.50 3.57
C GLU A 232 2.83 -19.93 3.89
N ASP A 233 2.62 -19.42 5.10
CA ASP A 233 1.36 -18.82 5.53
C ASP A 233 1.62 -17.52 6.31
N ILE A 234 1.55 -16.43 5.54
CA ILE A 234 1.70 -15.07 6.06
C ILE A 234 0.57 -14.68 7.02
N GLN A 235 -0.63 -15.28 6.92
CA GLN A 235 -1.72 -14.96 7.84
C GLN A 235 -1.41 -15.51 9.24
N GLY A 236 -0.83 -16.70 9.30
CA GLY A 236 -0.25 -17.27 10.50
C GLY A 236 0.83 -16.40 11.14
N GLU A 237 1.84 -15.98 10.37
CA GLU A 237 2.92 -15.11 10.88
C GLU A 237 2.41 -13.74 11.37
N ARG A 238 1.34 -13.21 10.78
CA ARG A 238 0.68 -11.99 11.28
C ARG A 238 0.14 -12.17 12.69
N TRP A 239 -0.36 -13.35 13.06
CA TRP A 239 -0.85 -13.62 14.41
C TRP A 239 0.25 -13.49 15.47
N LYS A 240 1.49 -13.92 15.20
CA LYS A 240 2.63 -13.69 16.12
C LYS A 240 2.85 -12.20 16.41
N LYS A 241 2.68 -11.36 15.38
CA LYS A 241 2.79 -9.91 15.51
C LYS A 241 1.58 -9.32 16.25
N ILE A 242 0.39 -9.86 16.02
CA ILE A 242 -0.85 -9.45 16.72
C ILE A 242 -0.77 -9.78 18.21
N VAL A 243 -0.20 -10.92 18.62
CA VAL A 243 0.03 -11.25 20.05
C VAL A 243 0.82 -10.14 20.75
N ALA A 244 1.85 -9.62 20.10
CA ALA A 244 2.64 -8.50 20.61
C ALA A 244 1.85 -7.18 20.56
N ASN A 245 1.41 -6.78 19.37
CA ASN A 245 0.83 -5.47 19.11
C ASN A 245 -0.53 -5.28 19.77
N GLY A 246 -1.35 -6.33 19.83
CA GLY A 246 -2.65 -6.36 20.49
C GLY A 246 -2.56 -6.30 22.00
N THR A 247 -1.39 -6.62 22.58
CA THR A 247 -1.15 -6.54 24.03
C THR A 247 -0.41 -5.27 24.41
N TRP A 248 0.81 -5.10 23.91
CA TRP A 248 1.69 -4.00 24.31
C TRP A 248 1.14 -2.65 23.93
N ASN A 249 0.64 -2.51 22.70
CA ASN A 249 0.28 -1.20 22.20
C ASN A 249 -0.93 -0.62 22.97
N PRO A 250 -2.04 -1.37 23.21
CA PRO A 250 -3.13 -0.89 24.06
C PRO A 250 -2.73 -0.64 25.51
N LEU A 251 -1.99 -1.56 26.14
CA LEU A 251 -1.62 -1.40 27.55
C LEU A 251 -0.72 -0.18 27.77
N CYS A 252 0.32 -0.03 26.94
CA CYS A 252 1.20 1.13 26.99
C CYS A 252 0.45 2.43 26.71
N ALA A 253 -0.46 2.44 25.74
CA ALA A 253 -1.24 3.64 25.43
C ALA A 253 -2.14 4.06 26.60
N LEU A 254 -2.79 3.09 27.26
CA LEU A 254 -3.65 3.33 28.42
C LEU A 254 -2.84 3.75 29.66
N SER A 255 -1.71 3.11 29.90
CA SER A 255 -0.87 3.39 31.07
C SER A 255 0.05 4.59 30.88
N ARG A 256 0.24 5.06 29.64
CA ARG A 256 1.26 6.03 29.24
C ARG A 256 2.68 5.59 29.64
N CYS A 257 2.91 4.28 29.72
CA CYS A 257 4.21 3.68 30.00
C CYS A 257 4.79 3.00 28.77
N ARG A 258 6.12 3.03 28.63
CA ARG A 258 6.82 2.15 27.69
C ARG A 258 6.76 0.70 28.15
N ASP A 259 7.07 -0.25 27.28
CA ASP A 259 6.85 -1.68 27.56
C ASP A 259 7.59 -2.21 28.80
N LEU A 260 8.87 -1.90 28.97
CA LEU A 260 9.65 -2.31 30.15
C LEU A 260 9.23 -1.52 31.40
N GLN A 261 8.95 -0.23 31.24
CA GLN A 261 8.40 0.60 32.32
C GLN A 261 7.04 0.08 32.82
N LEU A 262 6.17 -0.35 31.92
CA LEU A 262 4.87 -0.96 32.23
C LEU A 262 5.07 -2.24 33.04
N LEU A 263 5.98 -3.12 32.61
CA LEU A 263 6.32 -4.35 33.35
C LEU A 263 6.86 -4.07 34.76
N ALA A 264 7.61 -2.98 34.93
CA ALA A 264 8.12 -2.56 36.23
C ALA A 264 7.10 -1.83 37.11
N ALA A 265 5.97 -1.38 36.54
CA ALA A 265 5.01 -0.53 37.24
C ALA A 265 4.23 -1.26 38.35
N SER A 266 4.00 -2.58 38.21
CA SER A 266 3.27 -3.37 39.19
C SER A 266 3.64 -4.86 39.09
N PRO A 267 3.70 -5.59 40.22
CA PRO A 267 3.85 -7.06 40.22
C PRO A 267 2.76 -7.77 39.43
N LEU A 268 1.57 -7.17 39.28
CA LEU A 268 0.44 -7.74 38.55
C LEU A 268 0.53 -7.54 37.03
N THR A 269 1.35 -6.61 36.54
CA THR A 269 1.40 -6.30 35.11
C THR A 269 1.77 -7.52 34.28
N LEU A 270 2.74 -8.32 34.74
CA LEU A 270 3.18 -9.49 33.99
C LEU A 270 2.05 -10.50 33.79
N GLN A 271 1.19 -10.66 34.80
CA GLN A 271 0.02 -11.54 34.70
C GLN A 271 -0.98 -11.01 33.67
N VAL A 272 -1.34 -9.72 33.74
CA VAL A 272 -2.26 -9.08 32.79
C VAL A 272 -1.77 -9.20 31.34
N VAL A 273 -0.47 -8.98 31.12
CA VAL A 273 0.14 -9.13 29.78
C VAL A 273 0.02 -10.57 29.29
N ASN A 274 0.32 -11.56 30.14
CA ASN A 274 0.20 -12.98 29.78
C ASN A 274 -1.24 -13.34 29.43
N ASP A 275 -2.20 -12.91 30.23
CA ASP A 275 -3.62 -13.28 30.05
C ASP A 275 -4.16 -12.71 28.72
N ILE A 276 -3.86 -11.44 28.40
CA ILE A 276 -4.24 -10.83 27.11
C ILE A 276 -3.57 -11.56 25.94
N MET A 277 -2.27 -11.89 26.05
CA MET A 277 -1.58 -12.63 25.00
C MET A 277 -2.20 -14.01 24.77
N ARG A 278 -2.61 -14.71 25.84
CA ARG A 278 -3.31 -16.00 25.76
C ARG A 278 -4.69 -15.88 25.13
N GLU A 279 -5.45 -14.83 25.46
CA GLU A 279 -6.73 -14.55 24.80
C GLU A 279 -6.55 -14.37 23.29
N ILE A 280 -5.55 -13.59 22.86
CA ILE A 280 -5.23 -13.42 21.44
C ILE A 280 -4.84 -14.75 20.79
N CYS A 281 -4.07 -15.60 21.47
CA CYS A 281 -3.71 -16.94 20.99
C CYS A 281 -4.94 -17.85 20.86
N ALA A 282 -5.89 -17.78 21.80
CA ALA A 282 -7.13 -18.54 21.74
C ALA A 282 -7.99 -18.13 20.55
N VAL A 283 -8.10 -16.83 20.26
CA VAL A 283 -8.75 -16.34 19.04
C VAL A 283 -8.02 -16.89 17.81
N ALA A 284 -6.69 -16.71 17.72
CA ALA A 284 -5.93 -17.23 16.58
C ALA A 284 -6.13 -18.74 16.35
N ALA A 285 -6.19 -19.53 17.44
CA ALA A 285 -6.44 -20.96 17.39
C ALA A 285 -7.82 -21.30 16.79
N ALA A 286 -8.87 -20.55 17.17
CA ALA A 286 -10.21 -20.72 16.59
C ALA A 286 -10.25 -20.48 15.07
N PHE A 287 -9.33 -19.65 14.55
CA PHE A 287 -9.16 -19.40 13.11
C PHE A 287 -8.14 -20.32 12.44
N GLY A 288 -7.69 -21.39 13.11
CA GLY A 288 -6.77 -22.38 12.54
C GLY A 288 -5.28 -21.99 12.59
N HIS A 289 -4.92 -20.97 13.38
CA HIS A 289 -3.54 -20.46 13.47
C HIS A 289 -2.84 -20.80 14.79
N ALA A 290 -3.29 -21.85 15.49
CA ALA A 290 -2.71 -22.31 16.77
C ALA A 290 -1.21 -22.64 16.68
N LYS A 291 -0.72 -23.04 15.49
CA LYS A 291 0.71 -23.29 15.27
C LYS A 291 1.58 -22.03 15.31
N TYR A 292 1.01 -20.84 15.17
CA TYR A 292 1.76 -19.57 15.14
C TYR A 292 1.59 -18.74 16.40
N ALA A 293 0.37 -18.65 16.95
CA ALA A 293 0.08 -17.92 18.18
C ALA A 293 -0.21 -18.91 19.30
N ASN A 294 0.84 -19.20 20.06
CA ASN A 294 0.88 -20.20 21.13
C ASN A 294 1.80 -19.72 22.27
N GLU A 295 1.98 -20.55 23.30
CA GLU A 295 2.82 -20.23 24.46
C GLU A 295 4.28 -19.90 24.08
N GLU A 296 4.83 -20.48 23.01
CA GLU A 296 6.18 -20.14 22.54
C GLU A 296 6.24 -18.70 22.01
N ALA A 297 5.23 -18.30 21.24
CA ALA A 297 5.10 -16.91 20.78
C ALA A 297 4.94 -15.94 21.95
N ILE A 298 4.18 -16.31 22.99
CA ILE A 298 4.03 -15.51 24.23
C ILE A 298 5.38 -15.36 24.93
N ALA A 299 6.07 -16.47 25.20
CA ALA A 299 7.38 -16.47 25.85
C ALA A 299 8.40 -15.62 25.07
N PHE A 300 8.39 -15.73 23.74
CA PHE A 300 9.22 -14.90 22.87
C PHE A 300 8.87 -13.41 23.00
N GLN A 301 7.59 -13.03 22.98
CA GLN A 301 7.21 -11.62 23.09
C GLN A 301 7.53 -11.02 24.47
N LEU A 302 7.45 -11.82 25.54
CA LEU A 302 7.79 -11.40 26.90
C LEU A 302 9.30 -11.25 27.14
N SER A 303 10.14 -11.96 26.37
CA SER A 303 11.60 -11.80 26.48
C SER A 303 12.08 -10.47 25.89
N ARG A 304 11.37 -9.91 24.90
CA ARG A 304 11.81 -8.70 24.17
C ARG A 304 11.94 -7.47 25.07
N PRO A 305 10.95 -7.10 25.92
CA PRO A 305 11.11 -5.96 26.82
C PRO A 305 12.26 -6.14 27.81
N ARG A 306 12.47 -7.38 28.29
CA ARG A 306 13.51 -7.71 29.28
C ARG A 306 14.94 -7.58 28.73
N ALA A 307 15.10 -7.65 27.41
CA ALA A 307 16.38 -7.47 26.73
C ALA A 307 16.67 -6.01 26.35
N ARG A 308 15.82 -5.06 26.74
CA ARG A 308 15.96 -3.64 26.41
C ARG A 308 16.49 -2.85 27.60
N ASP A 309 17.16 -1.74 27.31
CA ASP A 309 17.47 -0.75 28.32
C ASP A 309 16.20 -0.06 28.81
N TYR A 310 16.15 0.25 30.11
CA TYR A 310 15.06 1.03 30.70
C TYR A 310 15.01 2.44 30.07
N PRO A 311 13.82 3.03 29.79
CA PRO A 311 12.45 2.57 30.11
C PRO A 311 11.82 1.60 29.10
N GLY A 312 12.59 1.07 28.15
CA GLY A 312 12.08 0.25 27.05
C GLY A 312 11.63 1.09 25.85
N VAL A 313 10.84 0.47 24.97
CA VAL A 313 10.34 1.05 23.72
C VAL A 313 8.96 1.65 23.93
N GLU A 314 8.79 2.83 23.37
CA GLU A 314 7.51 3.50 23.22
C GLU A 314 6.78 2.94 21.99
N PRO A 315 5.59 2.32 22.15
CA PRO A 315 4.82 1.87 20.99
C PRO A 315 4.38 3.06 20.14
N SER A 316 4.38 2.87 18.83
CA SER A 316 4.05 3.93 17.85
C SER A 316 2.69 4.61 18.05
N MET A 317 1.76 3.95 18.75
CA MET A 317 0.44 4.53 19.06
C MET A 317 0.39 5.46 20.29
N MET A 318 1.51 5.64 21.01
CA MET A 318 1.59 6.60 22.13
C MET A 318 1.94 8.03 21.67
N ASP A 319 2.49 8.16 20.45
CA ASP A 319 2.79 9.43 19.79
C ASP A 319 1.49 10.12 19.37
N ALA A 320 1.05 11.09 20.17
CA ALA A 320 -0.22 11.81 20.01
C ALA A 320 -0.31 12.68 18.75
N GLY A 321 0.76 12.74 17.94
CA GLY A 321 0.81 13.48 16.67
C GLY A 321 0.58 12.66 15.41
N ARG A 322 0.45 11.32 15.49
CA ARG A 322 0.28 10.44 14.31
C ARG A 322 -1.05 9.69 14.35
N GLU A 323 -1.69 9.53 13.18
CA GLU A 323 -2.93 8.76 13.06
C GLU A 323 -2.73 7.28 13.44
N MET A 324 -3.66 6.72 14.20
CA MET A 324 -3.58 5.34 14.72
C MET A 324 -3.78 4.30 13.60
N GLU A 325 -2.81 3.41 13.40
CA GLU A 325 -2.90 2.29 12.44
C GLU A 325 -3.80 1.14 12.96
N VAL A 326 -5.11 1.41 13.10
CA VAL A 326 -6.07 0.47 13.68
C VAL A 326 -6.11 -0.87 12.92
N GLU A 327 -6.04 -0.84 11.58
CA GLU A 327 -6.11 -2.07 10.76
C GLU A 327 -4.86 -2.94 10.85
N ALA A 328 -3.67 -2.35 10.99
CA ALA A 328 -2.40 -3.09 11.06
C ALA A 328 -2.13 -3.66 12.46
N ILE A 329 -2.71 -3.05 13.50
CA ILE A 329 -2.46 -3.38 14.91
C ILE A 329 -3.53 -4.34 15.48
N ARG A 330 -4.82 -4.11 15.20
CA ARG A 330 -5.94 -4.89 15.77
C ARG A 330 -6.89 -5.49 14.73
N GLY A 331 -6.73 -5.15 13.46
CA GLY A 331 -7.68 -5.52 12.42
C GLY A 331 -7.90 -7.02 12.25
N GLY A 332 -6.95 -7.87 12.64
CA GLY A 332 -7.14 -9.33 12.63
C GLY A 332 -8.09 -9.84 13.71
N ILE A 333 -8.10 -9.22 14.90
CA ILE A 333 -8.98 -9.61 16.02
C ILE A 333 -10.38 -9.02 15.84
N VAL A 334 -10.47 -7.80 15.31
CA VAL A 334 -11.77 -7.09 15.15
C VAL A 334 -12.56 -7.60 13.93
N LYS A 335 -11.89 -8.16 12.92
CA LYS A 335 -12.51 -8.71 11.70
C LYS A 335 -12.73 -10.23 11.77
N ALA A 336 -12.24 -10.87 12.83
CA ALA A 336 -12.51 -12.25 13.18
C ALA A 336 -13.97 -12.39 13.64
#